data_AF-A0A382QIZ9-F1
#
_entry.id   AF-A0A382QIZ9-F1
#
_cell.length_a   1.000
_cell.length_b   1.000
_cell.length_c   1.000
_cell.angle_alpha   90.00
_cell.angle_beta   90.00
_cell.angle_gamma   90.00
#
_symmetry.space_group_name_H-M   'P 1'
#
loop_
_entity.id
_entity.type
_entity.pdbx_description
1 polymer ?
#
loop_
_entity_poly.entity_id
_entity_poly.type
_entity_poly.pdbx_seq_one_letter_code
_entity_poly.pdbx_strand_id
1 'polypeptide(L)' 'RILKSGALLVGLFYETDKKGGPPFNTRKSDIEEHFSARFAIEVLSKTPHSAEQRQGREWLAIFKKK' A
#
# COMPACT_ATOMS: atom_id res chain seq x y z
N ARG A 1 -14.61 -7.47 -11.04
CA ARG A 1 -14.44 -6.78 -9.73
C ARG A 1 -14.42 -7.89 -8.66
N ILE A 2 -13.27 -8.17 -8.03
CA ILE A 2 -13.08 -9.40 -7.23
C ILE A 2 -13.62 -9.29 -5.80
N LEU A 3 -13.55 -8.09 -5.20
CA LEU A 3 -13.98 -7.86 -3.81
C LEU A 3 -15.48 -7.51 -3.70
N LYS A 4 -16.16 -8.00 -2.66
CA LYS A 4 -17.52 -7.57 -2.28
C LYS A 4 -17.49 -6.19 -1.62
N SER A 5 -18.62 -5.47 -1.55
CA SER A 5 -18.69 -4.22 -0.76
C SER A 5 -18.40 -4.52 0.71
N GLY A 6 -17.72 -3.61 1.40
CA GLY A 6 -17.28 -3.76 2.78
C GLY A 6 -16.08 -4.71 2.98
N ALA A 7 -15.63 -5.43 1.94
CA ALA A 7 -14.48 -6.32 2.05
C ALA A 7 -13.17 -5.54 2.28
N LEU A 8 -12.23 -6.19 2.97
CA LEU A 8 -10.90 -5.65 3.20
C LEU A 8 -9.94 -6.05 2.08
N LEU A 9 -9.12 -5.09 1.65
CA LEU A 9 -7.88 -5.32 0.92
C LEU A 9 -6.74 -4.94 1.85
N VAL A 10 -5.80 -5.85 2.08
CA VAL A 10 -4.61 -5.60 2.88
C VAL A 10 -3.40 -5.68 1.95
N GLY A 11 -2.61 -4.62 1.89
CA GLY A 11 -1.46 -4.51 1.00
C GLY A 11 -0.21 -4.08 1.74
N LEU A 12 0.93 -4.66 1.36
CA LEU A 12 2.26 -4.22 1.77
C LEU A 12 2.98 -3.69 0.53
N PHE A 13 3.16 -2.37 0.46
CA PHE A 13 3.72 -1.69 -0.72
C PHE A 13 5.17 -1.30 -0.46
N TYR A 14 6.04 -1.48 -1.45
CA TYR A 14 7.48 -1.24 -1.29
C TYR A 14 7.91 0.08 -1.96
N GLU A 15 8.38 1.02 -1.15
CA GLU A 15 8.97 2.28 -1.60
C GLU A 15 10.47 2.06 -1.86
N THR A 16 10.80 1.81 -3.12
CA THR A 16 12.15 1.47 -3.56
C THR A 16 13.04 2.69 -3.73
N ASP A 17 12.50 3.90 -3.82
CA ASP A 17 13.22 5.14 -4.18
C ASP A 17 14.09 5.02 -5.46
N LYS A 18 13.87 3.97 -6.26
CA LYS A 18 14.61 3.66 -7.47
C LYS A 18 13.71 3.93 -8.67
N LYS A 19 14.30 4.49 -9.72
CA LYS A 19 13.64 4.65 -11.02
C LYS A 19 13.68 3.31 -11.77
N GLY A 20 12.58 2.94 -12.42
CA GLY A 20 12.45 1.66 -13.15
C GLY A 20 11.85 0.54 -12.29
N GLY A 21 11.97 -0.69 -12.76
CA GLY A 21 11.45 -1.89 -12.10
C GLY A 21 11.71 -3.15 -12.94
N PRO A 22 11.25 -4.34 -12.50
CA PRO A 22 10.57 -4.60 -11.22
C PRO A 22 11.55 -4.83 -10.03
N PRO A 23 11.12 -4.58 -8.77
CA PRO A 23 9.86 -3.94 -8.38
C PRO A 23 9.87 -2.43 -8.68
N PHE A 24 8.74 -1.91 -9.14
CA PHE A 24 8.55 -0.46 -9.34
C PHE A 24 8.37 0.25 -8.00
N ASN A 25 8.82 1.50 -7.92
CA ASN A 25 8.62 2.32 -6.72
C ASN A 25 7.13 2.56 -6.44
N THR A 26 6.74 2.53 -5.17
CA THR A 26 5.40 2.93 -4.73
C THR A 26 5.50 3.86 -3.52
N ARG A 27 5.15 5.13 -3.72
CA ARG A 27 5.06 6.15 -2.67
C ARG A 27 3.71 6.10 -1.99
N LYS A 28 3.63 6.72 -0.80
CA LYS A 28 2.35 6.91 -0.09
C LYS A 28 1.30 7.60 -0.96
N SER A 29 1.71 8.64 -1.71
CA SER A 29 0.82 9.39 -2.62
C SER A 29 0.23 8.51 -3.72
N ASP A 30 1.03 7.59 -4.27
CA ASP A 30 0.58 6.69 -5.33
C ASP A 30 -0.55 5.79 -4.80
N ILE A 31 -0.39 5.30 -3.56
CA ILE A 31 -1.40 4.47 -2.88
C ILE A 31 -2.68 5.29 -2.64
N GLU A 32 -2.57 6.51 -2.12
CA GLU A 32 -3.71 7.38 -1.86
C GLU A 32 -4.47 7.71 -3.15
N GLU A 33 -3.77 8.12 -4.20
CA GLU A 33 -4.34 8.48 -5.50
C GLU A 33 -5.11 7.31 -6.13
N HIS A 34 -4.52 6.11 -6.16
CA HIS A 34 -5.08 4.98 -6.91
C HIS A 34 -6.20 4.25 -6.15
N PHE A 35 -6.21 4.28 -4.81
CA PHE A 35 -7.19 3.52 -4.00
C PHE A 35 -8.32 4.38 -3.41
N SER A 36 -8.10 5.65 -3.09
CA SER A 36 -9.07 6.49 -2.35
C SER A 36 -10.42 6.66 -3.04
N ALA A 37 -10.47 6.59 -4.38
CA ALA A 37 -11.72 6.68 -5.12
C ALA A 37 -12.69 5.54 -4.77
N ARG A 38 -12.18 4.31 -4.60
CA ARG A 38 -12.98 3.08 -4.46
C ARG A 38 -12.96 2.47 -3.05
N PHE A 39 -12.04 2.92 -2.20
CA PHE A 39 -11.85 2.39 -0.86
C PHE A 39 -11.77 3.51 0.17
N ALA A 40 -12.20 3.23 1.40
CA ALA A 40 -11.77 3.96 2.57
C ALA A 40 -10.40 3.39 3.01
N ILE A 41 -9.40 4.25 3.17
CA ILE A 41 -8.07 3.85 3.64
C ILE A 41 -8.09 3.94 5.17
N GLU A 42 -8.20 2.80 5.85
CA GLU A 42 -8.31 2.75 7.32
C GLU A 42 -6.92 2.81 7.98
N VAL A 43 -5.92 2.20 7.35
CA VAL A 43 -4.51 2.26 7.78
C VAL A 43 -3.63 2.55 6.57
N LEU A 44 -2.65 3.42 6.74
CA LEU A 44 -1.56 3.65 5.79
C LEU A 44 -0.34 4.20 6.54
N SER A 45 0.56 3.32 6.95
CA SER A 45 1.73 3.67 7.76
C SER A 45 2.93 2.78 7.44
N LYS A 46 4.13 3.21 7.82
CA LYS A 46 5.29 2.34 7.78
C LYS A 46 5.13 1.23 8.83
N THR A 47 5.47 0.00 8.47
CA THR A 47 5.45 -1.12 9.42
C THR A 47 6.82 -1.28 10.10
N PRO A 48 6.87 -1.53 11.42
CA PRO A 48 8.12 -1.84 12.11
C PRO A 48 8.59 -3.28 11.89
N HIS A 49 7.75 -4.14 11.30
CA HIS A 49 7.99 -5.58 11.14
C HIS A 49 8.51 -5.96 9.74
N SER A 50 9.15 -5.03 9.03
CA SER A 50 9.80 -5.34 7.76
C SER A 50 11.06 -6.18 7.97
N ALA A 51 11.45 -6.91 6.93
CA ALA A 51 12.80 -7.49 6.89
C ALA A 51 13.84 -6.35 6.88
N GLU A 52 15.02 -6.60 7.47
CA GLU A 52 16.06 -5.58 7.68
C GLU A 52 16.37 -4.75 6.42
N GLN A 53 16.48 -5.38 5.25
CA GLN A 53 16.77 -4.70 3.96
C GLN A 53 15.65 -3.77 3.47
N ARG A 54 14.45 -3.89 4.04
CA ARG A 54 13.24 -3.13 3.68
C ARG A 54 12.70 -2.29 4.84
N GLN A 55 13.39 -2.26 5.97
CA GLN A 55 12.99 -1.50 7.14
C GLN A 55 12.76 -0.03 6.79
N GLY A 56 11.61 0.53 7.20
CA GLY A 56 11.24 1.91 6.91
C GLY A 56 10.81 2.17 5.46
N ARG A 57 10.75 1.14 4.60
CA ARG A 57 10.45 1.28 3.17
C ARG A 57 9.14 0.64 2.75
N GLU A 58 8.51 -0.13 3.62
CA GLU A 58 7.21 -0.75 3.31
C GLU A 58 6.06 0.00 3.98
N TRP A 59 5.02 0.27 3.20
CA TRP A 59 3.75 0.83 3.65
C TRP A 59 2.75 -0.29 3.86
N LEU A 60 2.32 -0.51 5.10
CA LEU A 60 1.17 -1.36 5.39
C LEU A 60 -0.09 -0.54 5.20
N ALA A 61 -0.99 -1.02 4.34
CA ALA A 61 -2.27 -0.40 4.11
C ALA A 61 -3.42 -1.38 4.30
N ILE A 62 -4.47 -0.91 4.98
CA ILE A 62 -5.74 -1.61 5.14
C ILE A 62 -6.82 -0.75 4.48
N PHE A 63 -7.45 -1.31 3.46
CA PHE A 63 -8.49 -0.64 2.69
C PHE A 63 -9.82 -1.35 2.90
N LYS A 64 -10.88 -0.58 3.16
CA LYS A 64 -12.25 -1.08 3.16
C LYS A 64 -12.97 -0.65 1.90
N LYS A 65 -13.50 -1.60 1.15
CA LYS A 65 -14.20 -1.30 -0.09
C LYS A 65 -15.52 -0.57 0.19
N LYS A 66 -15.73 0.55 -0.50
CA LYS A 66 -17.02 1.26 -0.53
C LYS A 66 -18.07 0.39 -1.26
#